data_AF-A0A562VNA9-F1
#
_entry.id   AF-A0A562VNA9-F1
#
_cell.length_a   1.000
_cell.length_b   1.000
_cell.length_c   1.000
_cell.angle_alpha   90.00
_cell.angle_beta   90.00
_cell.angle_gamma   90.00
#
_symmetry.space_group_name_H-M   'P 1'
#
loop_
_entity.id
_entity.type
_entity.pdbx_description
1 polymer ?
#
loop_
_entity_poly.entity_id
_entity_poly.type
_entity_poly.pdbx_seq_one_letter_code
_entity_poly.pdbx_strand_id
1 'polypeptide(L)'
;MKRIISLVALMLIVTSGSAFATAFATGATDTNGTGETVYGGVDATTAAGTTAPVLGRLSKGVHFGAAFSATTYALTTKHSGGTKMYGTAQNSTAIYSQDATAIAAPSTSDANAFATGWTAM
;
A
#
# COMPACT_ATOMS: atom_id res chain seq x y z
N MET A 1 -29.34 -5.97 33.97
CA MET A 1 -29.27 -5.75 32.50
C MET A 1 -28.50 -4.47 32.14
N LYS A 2 -28.84 -3.29 32.70
CA LYS A 2 -28.10 -2.03 32.46
C LYS A 2 -26.58 -2.09 32.68
N ARG A 3 -26.12 -2.83 33.70
CA ARG A 3 -24.68 -2.99 34.01
C ARG A 3 -23.91 -3.85 33.00
N ILE A 4 -24.59 -4.80 32.34
CA ILE A 4 -23.99 -5.68 31.32
C ILE A 4 -23.79 -4.90 30.02
N ILE A 5 -24.77 -4.06 29.65
CA ILE A 5 -24.67 -3.18 28.47
C ILE A 5 -23.48 -2.22 28.60
N SER A 6 -23.26 -1.63 29.77
CA SER A 6 -22.11 -0.74 30.00
C SER A 6 -20.76 -1.46 29.87
N LEU A 7 -20.67 -2.73 30.28
CA LEU A 7 -19.43 -3.51 30.17
C LEU A 7 -19.12 -3.89 28.72
N VAL A 8 -20.14 -4.26 27.93
CA VAL A 8 -20.01 -4.59 26.50
C VAL A 8 -19.63 -3.35 25.69
N ALA A 9 -20.22 -2.19 25.98
CA ALA A 9 -19.85 -0.93 25.34
C ALA A 9 -18.39 -0.55 25.62
N LEU A 10 -17.92 -0.76 26.85
CA LEU A 10 -16.52 -0.49 27.21
C LEU A 10 -15.55 -1.44 26.48
N MET A 11 -15.89 -2.72 26.34
CA MET A 11 -15.06 -3.68 25.59
C MET A 11 -15.01 -3.39 24.07
N LEU A 12 -16.10 -2.89 23.48
CA LEU A 12 -16.12 -2.44 22.09
C LEU A 12 -15.20 -1.23 21.86
N ILE A 13 -15.18 -0.28 22.79
CA ILE A 13 -14.31 0.91 22.71
C ILE A 13 -12.83 0.51 22.84
N VAL A 14 -12.49 -0.42 23.75
CA VAL A 14 -11.11 -0.87 23.96
C VAL A 14 -10.55 -1.63 22.75
N THR A 15 -11.40 -2.35 22.01
CA THR A 15 -10.97 -3.14 20.83
C THR A 15 -10.88 -2.31 19.54
N SER A 16 -11.64 -1.22 19.45
CA SER A 16 -11.65 -0.34 18.26
C SER A 16 -10.41 0.55 18.06
N GLY A 17 -9.48 0.59 19.02
CA GLY A 17 -8.30 1.48 18.99
C GLY A 17 -7.01 0.90 18.40
N SER A 18 -7.01 -0.35 17.91
CA SER A 18 -5.79 -1.04 17.47
C SER A 18 -5.75 -1.27 15.96
N ALA A 19 -5.52 -0.19 15.20
CA ALA A 19 -5.08 -0.31 13.82
C ALA A 19 -3.55 -0.39 13.78
N PHE A 20 -3.01 -1.60 13.92
CA PHE A 20 -1.59 -1.83 13.64
C PHE A 20 -1.42 -1.95 12.12
N ALA A 21 -0.95 -0.88 11.48
CA ALA A 21 -0.52 -0.97 10.09
C ALA A 21 0.71 -1.89 10.04
N THR A 22 0.61 -3.00 9.32
CA THR A 22 1.75 -3.89 9.09
C THR A 22 2.74 -3.21 8.16
N ALA A 23 4.02 -3.25 8.50
CA ALA A 23 5.06 -2.69 7.66
C ALA A 23 5.03 -3.33 6.26
N PHE A 24 4.99 -2.47 5.24
CA PHE A 24 4.99 -2.92 3.86
C PHE A 24 6.39 -3.41 3.50
N ALA A 25 6.55 -4.69 3.19
CA ALA A 25 7.83 -5.24 2.77
C ALA A 25 8.11 -4.92 1.29
N THR A 26 9.38 -4.79 0.92
CA THR A 26 9.76 -4.70 -0.49
C THR A 26 9.32 -5.95 -1.25
N GLY A 27 8.73 -5.78 -2.44
CA GLY A 27 8.14 -6.87 -3.22
C GLY A 27 6.76 -7.33 -2.74
N ALA A 28 6.18 -6.68 -1.72
CA ALA A 28 4.81 -6.96 -1.28
C ALA A 28 3.77 -6.21 -2.11
N THR A 29 2.54 -6.71 -2.06
CA THR A 29 1.33 -6.05 -2.56
C THR A 29 0.31 -5.87 -1.44
N ASP A 30 -0.38 -4.73 -1.46
CA ASP A 30 -1.65 -4.54 -0.76
C ASP A 30 -2.77 -4.99 -1.70
N THR A 31 -3.54 -5.97 -1.24
CA THR A 31 -4.72 -6.49 -1.94
C THR A 31 -6.02 -6.20 -1.21
N ASN A 32 -6.00 -5.44 -0.12
CA ASN A 32 -7.18 -5.21 0.73
C ASN A 32 -8.19 -4.29 0.01
N GLY A 33 -7.71 -3.25 -0.68
CA GLY A 33 -8.56 -2.36 -1.47
C GLY A 33 -9.58 -1.56 -0.64
N THR A 34 -9.34 -1.41 0.66
CA THR A 34 -10.19 -0.74 1.64
C THR A 34 -9.90 0.75 1.78
N GLY A 35 -8.88 1.26 1.09
CA GLY A 35 -8.43 2.64 1.20
C GLY A 35 -7.44 2.85 2.34
N GLU A 36 -6.36 2.08 2.33
CA GLU A 36 -5.36 2.05 3.38
C GLU A 36 -4.54 3.36 3.44
N THR A 37 -4.05 3.68 4.64
CA THR A 37 -3.18 4.84 4.88
C THR A 37 -1.73 4.36 4.93
N VAL A 38 -0.85 5.01 4.17
CA VAL A 38 0.57 4.70 4.11
C VAL A 38 1.31 5.63 5.07
N TYR A 39 2.03 5.05 6.02
CA TYR A 39 2.84 5.75 7.01
C TYR A 39 4.32 5.61 6.68
N GLY A 40 5.07 6.67 6.96
CA GLY A 40 6.51 6.73 6.75
C GLY A 40 7.29 6.42 8.01
N GLY A 41 8.48 5.86 7.83
CA GLY A 41 9.43 5.60 8.90
C GLY A 41 10.78 5.21 8.31
N VAL A 42 11.86 5.37 9.08
CA VAL A 42 13.18 4.87 8.68
C VAL A 42 13.24 3.33 8.69
N ASP A 43 12.32 2.70 9.40
CA ASP A 43 12.09 1.26 9.43
C ASP A 43 10.61 0.94 9.67
N ALA A 44 10.28 -0.36 9.62
CA ALA A 44 8.96 -0.93 9.90
C ALA A 44 8.39 -0.51 11.25
N THR A 45 9.23 -0.48 12.29
CA THR A 45 8.83 -0.17 13.66
C THR A 45 8.45 1.30 13.80
N THR A 46 9.22 2.19 13.21
CA THR A 46 8.99 3.62 13.19
C THR A 46 7.76 3.96 12.36
N ALA A 47 7.55 3.28 11.23
CA ALA A 47 6.37 3.45 10.39
C ALA A 47 5.07 2.98 11.07
N ALA A 48 5.16 2.00 11.98
CA ALA A 48 4.04 1.55 12.80
C ALA A 48 3.80 2.40 14.07
N GLY A 49 4.61 3.43 14.30
CA GLY A 49 4.52 4.30 15.47
C GLY A 49 3.32 5.25 15.42
N THR A 50 2.79 5.65 16.57
CA THR A 50 1.65 6.58 16.68
C THR A 50 1.96 8.01 16.20
N THR A 51 3.24 8.35 16.07
CA THR A 51 3.73 9.63 15.55
C THR A 51 4.28 9.51 14.12
N ALA A 52 4.10 8.37 13.46
CA ALA A 52 4.59 8.15 12.11
C ALA A 52 3.94 9.16 11.14
N PRO A 53 4.73 9.86 10.30
CA PRO A 53 4.16 10.78 9.31
C PRO A 53 3.30 10.02 8.31
N VAL A 54 2.12 10.56 8.00
CA VAL A 54 1.29 10.05 6.90
C VAL A 54 1.92 10.46 5.58
N LEU A 55 2.28 9.48 4.75
CA LEU A 55 2.81 9.71 3.40
C LEU A 55 1.69 9.84 2.37
N GLY A 56 0.58 9.12 2.57
CA GLY A 56 -0.54 9.15 1.64
C GLY A 56 -1.66 8.21 2.04
N ARG A 57 -2.73 8.22 1.24
CA ARG A 57 -3.90 7.34 1.42
C ARG A 57 -4.31 6.79 0.06
N LEU A 58 -4.62 5.51 0.03
CA LEU A 58 -5.20 4.85 -1.13
C LEU A 58 -6.71 5.17 -1.17
N SER A 59 -7.25 5.31 -2.39
CA SER A 59 -8.70 5.36 -2.55
C SER A 59 -9.30 3.96 -2.39
N LYS A 60 -10.58 3.87 -2.04
CA LYS A 60 -11.29 2.59 -2.01
C LYS A 60 -11.20 1.89 -3.37
N GLY A 61 -10.86 0.61 -3.35
CA GLY A 61 -10.67 -0.21 -4.54
C GLY A 61 -9.31 -0.02 -5.22
N VAL A 62 -8.42 0.84 -4.72
CA VAL A 62 -7.06 0.97 -5.24
C VAL A 62 -6.13 0.07 -4.45
N HIS A 63 -5.41 -0.78 -5.18
CA HIS A 63 -4.36 -1.65 -4.70
C HIS A 63 -3.00 -1.07 -5.02
N PHE A 64 -1.99 -1.47 -4.27
CA PHE A 64 -0.65 -0.93 -4.35
C PHE A 64 0.40 -2.03 -4.25
N GLY A 65 1.45 -1.93 -5.04
CA GLY A 65 2.65 -2.77 -4.95
C GLY A 65 3.88 -1.89 -4.93
N ALA A 66 4.91 -2.29 -4.19
CA ALA A 66 6.16 -1.54 -4.18
C ALA A 66 7.37 -2.47 -4.05
N ALA A 67 8.42 -2.11 -4.78
CA ALA A 67 9.76 -2.60 -4.53
C ALA A 67 10.65 -1.38 -4.27
N PHE A 68 11.34 -1.37 -3.14
CA PHE A 68 12.18 -0.26 -2.74
C PHE A 68 13.46 -0.74 -2.08
N SER A 69 14.47 0.13 -2.15
CA SER A 69 15.77 0.03 -1.49
C SER A 69 16.03 1.32 -0.70
N ALA A 70 17.23 1.47 -0.14
CA ALA A 70 17.62 2.70 0.54
C ALA A 70 17.60 3.94 -0.39
N THR A 71 17.74 3.76 -1.71
CA THR A 71 17.94 4.87 -2.65
C THR A 71 17.00 4.86 -3.85
N THR A 72 16.25 3.77 -4.06
CA THR A 72 15.45 3.57 -5.28
C THR A 72 14.09 2.98 -4.93
N TYR A 73 13.11 3.25 -5.78
CA TYR A 73 11.77 2.66 -5.67
C TYR A 73 11.18 2.42 -7.05
N ALA A 74 10.32 1.41 -7.12
CA ALA A 74 9.34 1.20 -8.15
C ALA A 74 8.00 0.92 -7.48
N LEU A 75 6.93 1.45 -8.05
CA LEU A 75 5.57 1.37 -7.53
C LEU A 75 4.65 0.86 -8.62
N THR A 76 3.67 0.05 -8.26
CA THR A 76 2.55 -0.34 -9.09
C THR A 76 1.23 -0.02 -8.40
N THR A 77 0.22 0.29 -9.20
CA THR A 77 -1.14 0.47 -8.71
C THR A 77 -2.16 -0.07 -9.68
N LYS A 78 -3.24 -0.62 -9.14
CA LYS A 78 -4.37 -1.15 -9.92
C LYS A 78 -5.66 -0.90 -9.16
N HIS A 79 -6.70 -0.52 -9.88
CA HIS A 79 -8.06 -0.48 -9.32
C HIS A 79 -8.72 -1.88 -9.40
N SER A 80 -9.50 -2.28 -8.41
CA SER A 80 -10.24 -3.56 -8.35
C SER A 80 -11.08 -3.78 -9.61
N GLY A 81 -11.78 -2.74 -10.05
CA GLY A 81 -12.63 -2.78 -11.25
C GLY A 81 -11.88 -2.46 -12.55
N GLY A 82 -10.58 -2.17 -12.49
CA GLY A 82 -9.77 -1.85 -13.66
C GLY A 82 -9.14 -3.09 -14.28
N THR A 83 -8.96 -3.05 -15.61
CA THR A 83 -8.19 -4.05 -16.38
C THR A 83 -6.73 -3.63 -16.58
N LYS A 84 -6.38 -2.41 -16.18
CA LYS A 84 -5.04 -1.84 -16.33
C LYS A 84 -4.36 -1.69 -14.98
N MET A 85 -3.07 -2.02 -14.97
CA MET A 85 -2.15 -1.70 -13.91
C MET A 85 -1.21 -0.62 -14.41
N TYR A 86 -0.86 0.30 -13.52
CA TYR A 86 0.03 1.42 -13.79
C TYR A 86 1.27 1.31 -12.92
N GLY A 87 2.41 1.72 -13.46
CA GLY A 87 3.71 1.62 -12.80
C GLY A 87 4.55 2.88 -12.98
N THR A 88 5.37 3.19 -11.99
CA THR A 88 6.39 4.25 -12.07
C THR A 88 7.58 3.88 -11.19
N ALA A 89 8.75 4.46 -11.46
CA ALA A 89 9.97 4.25 -10.68
C ALA A 89 10.74 5.55 -10.51
N GLN A 90 11.65 5.57 -9.53
CA GLN A 90 12.48 6.72 -9.18
C GLN A 90 13.23 7.32 -10.38
N ASN A 91 13.69 6.48 -11.31
CA ASN A 91 14.44 6.87 -12.51
C ASN A 91 13.60 6.85 -13.79
N SER A 92 12.28 6.78 -13.69
CA SER A 92 11.39 6.81 -14.85
C SER A 92 10.98 8.24 -15.19
N THR A 93 11.02 8.58 -16.48
CA THR A 93 10.38 9.81 -17.00
C THR A 93 8.95 9.57 -17.50
N ALA A 94 8.50 8.32 -17.50
CA ALA A 94 7.19 7.90 -18.00
C ALA A 94 6.36 7.21 -16.91
N ILE A 95 5.05 7.15 -17.14
CA ILE A 95 4.17 6.20 -16.44
C ILE A 95 4.00 5.00 -17.35
N TYR A 96 4.21 3.81 -16.81
CA TYR A 96 4.03 2.56 -17.53
C TYR A 96 2.62 2.03 -17.30
N SER A 97 2.06 1.38 -18.32
CA SER A 97 0.78 0.68 -18.20
C SER A 97 0.86 -0.73 -18.81
N GLN A 98 0.16 -1.68 -18.21
CA GLN A 98 -0.06 -3.00 -18.78
C GLN A 98 -1.46 -3.48 -18.48
N ASP A 99 -1.98 -4.39 -19.30
CA ASP A 99 -3.21 -5.10 -18.98
C ASP A 99 -2.90 -6.17 -17.92
N ALA A 100 -3.67 -6.17 -16.84
CA ALA A 100 -3.50 -7.11 -15.73
C ALA A 100 -4.83 -7.31 -14.99
N THR A 101 -5.07 -8.54 -14.54
CA THR A 101 -6.26 -8.88 -13.73
C THR A 101 -6.00 -8.71 -12.22
N ALA A 102 -4.76 -8.97 -11.78
CA ALA A 102 -4.30 -8.81 -10.40
C ALA A 102 -3.21 -7.74 -10.28
N ILE A 103 -3.09 -7.14 -9.09
CA ILE A 103 -1.94 -6.31 -8.73
C ILE A 103 -0.71 -7.21 -8.58
N ALA A 104 0.45 -6.75 -9.05
CA ALA A 104 1.73 -7.38 -8.79
C ALA A 104 2.72 -6.32 -8.35
N ALA A 105 3.58 -6.66 -7.38
CA ALA A 105 4.67 -5.80 -7.00
C ALA A 105 5.71 -5.73 -8.13
N PRO A 106 6.42 -4.61 -8.30
CA PRO A 106 7.57 -4.54 -9.18
C PRO A 106 8.63 -5.58 -8.83
N SER A 107 9.32 -6.12 -9.83
CA SER A 107 10.39 -7.12 -9.63
C SER A 107 11.73 -6.50 -9.22
N THR A 108 11.94 -5.24 -9.58
CA THR A 108 13.10 -4.42 -9.18
C THR A 108 12.63 -3.08 -8.66
N SER A 109 13.49 -2.35 -7.96
CA SER A 109 13.20 -1.01 -7.43
C SER A 109 13.55 0.12 -8.40
N ASP A 110 13.54 -0.13 -9.71
CA ASP A 110 13.91 0.83 -10.77
C ASP A 110 13.05 0.62 -12.03
N ALA A 111 13.27 1.43 -13.07
CA ALA A 111 12.53 1.34 -14.32
C ALA A 111 12.66 -0.01 -15.06
N ASN A 112 13.65 -0.86 -14.72
CA ASN A 112 13.78 -2.19 -15.32
C ASN A 112 12.61 -3.10 -14.93
N ALA A 113 11.91 -2.79 -13.84
CA ALA A 113 10.66 -3.49 -13.46
C ALA A 113 9.58 -3.40 -14.55
N PHE A 114 9.68 -2.43 -15.45
CA PHE A 114 8.73 -2.17 -16.53
C PHE A 114 9.31 -2.44 -17.92
N ALA A 115 10.44 -3.14 -18.02
CA ALA A 115 11.11 -3.37 -19.30
C ALA A 115 10.37 -4.33 -20.25
N THR A 116 9.52 -5.22 -19.71
CA THR A 116 8.85 -6.27 -20.49
C THR A 116 7.35 -6.27 -20.24
N GLY A 117 6.55 -6.22 -21.30
CA GLY A 117 5.08 -6.32 -21.22
C GLY A 117 4.36 -5.02 -20.81
N TRP A 118 5.10 -3.93 -20.63
CA TRP A 118 4.56 -2.62 -20.30
C TRP A 118 4.69 -1.62 -21.46
N THR A 119 3.73 -0.71 -21.52
CA THR A 119 3.70 0.41 -22.47
C THR A 119 3.98 1.71 -21.72
N ALA A 120 5.02 2.43 -22.12
CA ALA A 120 5.29 3.78 -21.63
C ALA A 120 4.26 4.76 -22.21
N MET A 121 3.71 5.63 -21.36
CA MET A 121 2.74 6.68 -21.70
C MET A 121 3.39 8.06 -21.72
#